data_AF-A0A177L6R5-F1
#
_entry.id   AF-A0A177L6R5-F1
#
_cell.length_a   1.000
_cell.length_b   1.000
_cell.length_c   1.000
_cell.angle_alpha   90.00
_cell.angle_beta   90.00
_cell.angle_gamma   90.00
#
_symmetry.space_group_name_H-M   'P 1'
#
loop_
_entity.id
_entity.type
_entity.pdbx_description
1 polymer ?
#
loop_
_entity_poly.entity_id
_entity_poly.type
_entity_poly.pdbx_seq_one_letter_code
_entity_poly.pdbx_strand_id
1 'polypeptide(L)'
;MKKLFTSFVFSFLLFVPMFVSAKEKPQWEVPPEIYSILKEKAGFTVYIHTNKPVDFTNLRLTFREVYKQTPNYILGRSYYSEDTLLITKDGFFAGFTSKEKGAAINPENGSNLWRLVQNSAFDDAWNKDNQSGYFHFAQTKATDLTSTSFPYF
;
A
#
# COMPACT_ATOMS: atom_id res chain seq x y z
N MET A 1 -74.33 0.13 5.36
CA MET A 1 -74.74 -0.97 4.45
C MET A 1 -73.92 -0.90 3.17
N LYS A 2 -73.52 -2.07 2.64
CA LYS A 2 -72.82 -2.36 1.35
C LYS A 2 -71.34 -1.94 1.30
N LYS A 3 -70.35 -2.87 1.33
CA LYS A 3 -69.98 -3.94 0.35
C LYS A 3 -69.68 -3.34 -1.03
N LEU A 4 -68.65 -3.68 -1.82
CA LEU A 4 -67.48 -4.58 -1.77
C LEU A 4 -66.73 -4.28 -3.12
N PHE A 5 -65.39 -4.34 -3.15
CA PHE A 5 -64.53 -4.85 -4.25
C PHE A 5 -64.55 -4.10 -5.61
N THR A 6 -63.49 -3.97 -6.43
CA THR A 6 -62.29 -4.81 -6.64
C THR A 6 -61.26 -4.04 -7.49
N SER A 7 -59.99 -4.19 -7.10
CA SER A 7 -58.74 -4.24 -7.88
C SER A 7 -58.76 -3.97 -9.39
N PHE A 8 -57.83 -3.12 -9.86
CA PHE A 8 -56.96 -3.52 -10.97
C PHE A 8 -55.52 -3.07 -10.72
N VAL A 9 -54.65 -4.07 -10.78
CA VAL A 9 -53.21 -4.03 -10.65
C VAL A 9 -52.61 -3.21 -11.79
N PHE A 10 -51.84 -2.17 -11.48
CA PHE A 10 -50.75 -1.79 -12.37
C PHE A 10 -49.48 -1.55 -11.55
N SER A 11 -48.67 -2.61 -11.58
CA SER A 11 -47.24 -2.64 -11.38
C SER A 11 -46.57 -1.31 -11.71
N PHE A 12 -46.14 -0.57 -10.69
CA PHE A 12 -44.90 0.18 -10.78
C PHE A 12 -43.97 -0.40 -9.73
N LEU A 13 -43.26 -1.43 -10.20
CA LEU A 13 -42.00 -1.92 -9.69
C LEU A 13 -41.30 -0.85 -8.85
N LEU A 14 -41.18 -1.21 -7.57
CA LEU A 14 -40.22 -0.71 -6.60
C LEU A 14 -38.95 -0.21 -7.30
N PHE A 15 -38.87 1.10 -7.55
CA PHE A 15 -37.59 1.79 -7.59
C PHE A 15 -37.08 1.80 -6.16
N VAL A 16 -36.60 0.64 -5.69
CA VAL A 16 -35.58 0.64 -4.66
C VAL A 16 -34.40 1.32 -5.35
N PRO A 17 -33.95 2.51 -4.93
CA PRO A 17 -32.59 2.87 -5.27
C PRO A 17 -31.76 1.79 -4.57
N MET A 18 -31.39 0.76 -5.33
CA MET A 18 -30.14 0.07 -5.10
C MET A 18 -29.10 1.19 -5.21
N PHE A 19 -28.83 1.85 -4.08
CA PHE A 19 -27.47 2.20 -3.80
C PHE A 19 -26.76 0.86 -3.77
N VAL A 20 -26.38 0.43 -4.98
CA VAL A 20 -25.22 -0.39 -5.23
C VAL A 20 -24.22 0.17 -4.25
N SER A 21 -23.97 -0.57 -3.18
CA SER A 21 -22.74 -0.42 -2.42
C SER A 21 -21.69 -0.51 -3.51
N ALA A 22 -21.19 0.66 -3.93
CA ALA A 22 -20.01 0.74 -4.74
C ALA A 22 -19.04 -0.08 -3.93
N LYS A 23 -18.76 -1.30 -4.42
CA LYS A 23 -17.92 -2.27 -3.75
C LYS A 23 -16.65 -1.49 -3.45
N GLU A 24 -16.51 -1.06 -2.20
CA GLU A 24 -15.44 -0.16 -1.79
C GLU A 24 -14.21 -0.98 -2.12
N LYS A 25 -13.52 -0.59 -3.20
CA LYS A 25 -12.24 -1.17 -3.52
C LYS A 25 -11.40 -1.01 -2.26
N PRO A 26 -10.57 -2.00 -1.94
CA PRO A 26 -9.83 -1.95 -0.72
C PRO A 26 -9.15 -0.58 -0.60
N GLN A 27 -9.52 0.23 0.40
CA GLN A 27 -8.87 1.44 0.92
C GLN A 27 -7.34 1.27 1.22
N TRP A 28 -6.73 0.20 0.68
CA TRP A 28 -5.49 -0.48 1.05
C TRP A 28 -4.47 -0.33 -0.09
N GLU A 29 -4.85 0.30 -1.20
CA GLU A 29 -3.94 0.83 -2.20
C GLU A 29 -3.38 2.15 -1.65
N VAL A 30 -2.14 2.10 -1.15
CA VAL A 30 -1.19 3.19 -0.91
C VAL A 30 -1.77 4.59 -1.19
N PRO A 31 -1.81 5.52 -0.20
CA PRO A 31 -2.43 6.82 -0.39
C PRO A 31 -1.98 7.49 -1.71
N PRO A 32 -2.88 8.13 -2.49
CA PRO A 32 -2.56 8.58 -3.85
C PRO A 32 -1.31 9.47 -3.95
N GLU A 33 -1.05 10.27 -2.93
CA GLU A 33 0.18 11.06 -2.80
C GLU A 33 1.42 10.16 -2.72
N ILE A 34 1.39 9.14 -1.87
CA ILE A 34 2.50 8.19 -1.68
C ILE A 34 2.71 7.38 -2.96
N TYR A 35 1.64 6.89 -3.59
CA TYR A 35 1.74 6.18 -4.86
C TYR A 35 2.35 7.06 -5.95
N SER A 36 1.97 8.34 -6.00
CA SER A 36 2.54 9.30 -6.96
C SER A 36 4.03 9.53 -6.72
N ILE A 37 4.46 9.65 -5.46
CA ILE A 37 5.88 9.75 -5.09
C ILE A 37 6.64 8.50 -5.56
N LEU A 38 6.12 7.30 -5.27
CA LEU A 38 6.75 6.04 -5.67
C LEU A 38 6.84 5.92 -7.20
N LYS A 39 5.76 6.21 -7.93
CA LYS A 39 5.75 6.19 -9.39
C LYS A 39 6.71 7.21 -10.02
N GLU A 40 6.89 8.36 -9.39
CA GLU A 40 7.82 9.39 -9.87
C GLU A 40 9.29 8.98 -9.65
N LYS A 41 9.60 8.38 -8.50
CA LYS A 41 10.99 8.21 -8.04
C LYS A 41 11.53 6.78 -8.15
N ALA A 42 10.68 5.78 -8.00
CA ALA A 42 11.09 4.40 -7.91
C ALA A 42 11.13 3.70 -9.27
N GLY A 43 12.13 2.86 -9.49
CA GLY A 43 12.09 1.83 -10.53
C GLY A 43 11.50 0.51 -10.01
N PHE A 44 11.84 0.20 -8.76
CA PHE A 44 11.35 -0.95 -8.00
C PHE A 44 11.17 -0.54 -6.54
N THR A 45 10.05 -0.95 -5.93
CA THR A 45 9.68 -0.70 -4.54
C THR A 45 9.22 -1.99 -3.92
N VAL A 46 9.63 -2.28 -2.69
CA VAL A 46 9.01 -3.29 -1.85
C VAL A 46 8.34 -2.60 -0.68
N TYR A 47 7.28 -3.19 -0.15
CA TYR A 47 6.56 -2.60 0.97
C TYR A 47 6.04 -3.63 1.96
N ILE A 48 5.85 -3.15 3.18
CA ILE A 48 5.07 -3.79 4.25
C ILE A 48 4.07 -2.76 4.75
N HIS A 49 2.80 -3.15 4.81
CA HIS A 49 1.76 -2.38 5.49
C HIS A 49 1.43 -3.08 6.80
N THR A 50 1.74 -2.41 7.91
CA THR A 50 1.37 -2.87 9.24
C THR A 50 -0.07 -2.50 9.55
N ASN A 51 -0.71 -3.26 10.45
CA ASN A 51 -2.08 -2.98 10.88
C ASN A 51 -2.16 -1.92 12.00
N LYS A 52 -1.05 -1.23 12.31
CA LYS A 52 -0.95 -0.26 13.39
C LYS A 52 -0.35 1.05 12.89
N PRO A 53 -0.79 2.19 13.44
CA PRO A 53 -0.13 3.45 13.19
C PRO A 53 1.31 3.45 13.72
N VAL A 54 2.15 4.22 13.05
CA VAL A 54 3.58 4.31 13.34
C VAL A 54 3.87 5.52 14.20
N ASP A 55 4.70 5.36 15.24
CA ASP A 55 5.24 6.49 15.98
C ASP A 55 6.55 7.00 15.36
N PHE A 56 6.50 8.19 14.78
CA PHE A 56 7.66 8.83 14.15
C PHE A 56 8.74 9.24 15.15
N THR A 57 8.42 9.33 16.44
CA THR A 57 9.37 9.71 17.48
C THR A 57 10.55 8.75 17.56
N ASN A 58 10.31 7.46 17.31
CA ASN A 58 11.31 6.39 17.40
C ASN A 58 12.02 6.09 16.07
N LEU A 59 11.56 6.68 14.96
CA LEU A 59 12.07 6.36 13.61
C LEU A 59 13.22 7.24 13.14
N ARG A 60 13.65 8.22 13.94
CA ARG A 60 14.78 9.08 13.56
C ARG A 60 16.06 8.29 13.30
N LEU A 61 16.27 7.16 13.99
CA LEU A 61 17.45 6.31 13.81
C LEU A 61 17.39 5.43 12.56
N THR A 62 16.22 5.32 11.93
CA THR A 62 16.03 4.55 10.70
C THR A 62 16.66 5.26 9.50
N PHE A 63 16.77 6.59 9.55
CA PHE A 63 17.22 7.42 8.44
C PHE A 63 18.61 8.00 8.69
N ARG A 64 19.52 7.83 7.72
CA ARG A 64 20.78 8.57 7.65
C ARG A 64 20.54 10.02 7.26
N GLU A 65 19.59 10.22 6.35
CA GLU A 65 19.25 11.52 5.80
C GLU A 65 17.74 11.58 5.57
N VAL A 66 17.10 12.67 6.00
CA VAL A 66 15.67 12.89 5.79
C VAL A 66 15.50 13.91 4.67
N TYR A 67 14.91 13.48 3.56
CA TYR A 67 14.63 14.34 2.41
C TYR A 67 13.37 15.17 2.61
N LYS A 68 12.33 14.56 3.18
CA LYS A 68 11.06 15.22 3.46
C LYS A 68 10.40 14.57 4.67
N GLN A 69 9.90 15.40 5.58
CA GLN A 69 9.10 14.95 6.71
C GLN A 69 7.82 15.80 6.76
N THR A 70 6.69 15.11 6.86
CA THR A 70 5.36 15.69 7.06
C THR A 70 4.72 15.03 8.29
N PRO A 71 3.56 15.51 8.76
CA PRO A 71 2.80 14.81 9.79
C PRO A 71 2.40 13.37 9.39
N ASN A 72 2.32 13.08 8.09
CA ASN A 72 1.78 11.83 7.56
C ASN A 72 2.84 10.87 7.05
N TYR A 73 4.06 11.34 6.73
CA TYR A 73 5.13 10.46 6.26
C TYR A 73 6.52 11.05 6.44
N ILE A 74 7.51 10.15 6.44
CA ILE A 74 8.94 10.46 6.36
C ILE A 74 9.47 9.81 5.09
N LEU A 75 10.22 10.58 4.31
CA LEU A 75 10.95 10.12 3.14
C LEU A 75 12.43 10.44 3.35
N GLY A 76 13.29 9.45 3.21
CA GLY A 76 14.71 9.63 3.45
C GLY A 76 15.54 8.44 3.00
N ARG A 77 16.84 8.53 3.20
CA ARG A 77 17.77 7.42 2.99
C ARG A 77 17.95 6.62 4.27
N SER A 78 17.91 5.30 4.16
CA SER A 78 18.16 4.44 5.31
C SER A 78 19.60 4.56 5.81
N TYR A 79 19.81 4.31 7.11
CA TYR A 79 21.16 4.14 7.67
C TYR A 79 21.87 2.87 7.17
N TYR A 80 21.10 1.84 6.81
CA TYR A 80 21.63 0.51 6.51
C TYR A 80 21.78 0.21 5.02
N SER A 81 21.37 1.14 4.15
CA SER A 81 21.42 0.98 2.70
C SER A 81 21.51 2.31 1.98
N GLU A 82 22.01 2.30 0.75
CA GLU A 82 21.91 3.46 -0.15
C GLU A 82 20.51 3.66 -0.75
N ASP A 83 19.59 2.73 -0.48
CA ASP A 83 18.21 2.80 -0.93
C ASP A 83 17.36 3.80 -0.12
N THR A 84 16.27 4.24 -0.75
CA THR A 84 15.34 5.20 -0.16
C THR A 84 14.26 4.47 0.61
N LEU A 85 13.86 5.04 1.73
CA LEU A 85 12.79 4.54 2.57
C LEU A 85 11.70 5.62 2.70
N LEU A 86 10.46 5.19 2.59
CA LEU A 86 9.26 5.97 2.82
C LEU A 86 8.46 5.26 3.91
N ILE A 87 8.15 5.97 4.99
CA ILE A 87 7.34 5.44 6.08
C ILE A 87 6.17 6.39 6.32
N THR A 88 4.96 5.88 6.33
CA THR A 88 3.75 6.65 6.59
C THR A 88 3.25 6.46 8.03
N LYS A 89 2.42 7.39 8.49
CA LYS A 89 1.86 7.40 9.84
C LYS A 89 0.87 6.24 10.05
N ASP A 90 0.24 5.77 8.98
CA ASP A 90 -0.75 4.69 8.94
C ASP A 90 -0.14 3.28 8.75
N GLY A 91 1.19 3.13 8.84
CA GLY A 91 1.82 1.80 8.84
C GLY A 91 2.39 1.34 7.51
N PHE A 92 2.46 2.19 6.49
CA PHE A 92 3.03 1.81 5.20
C PHE A 92 4.54 2.10 5.17
N PHE A 93 5.34 1.04 5.13
CA PHE A 93 6.79 1.08 4.98
C PHE A 93 7.16 0.66 3.56
N ALA A 94 7.84 1.51 2.82
CA ALA A 94 8.28 1.24 1.45
C ALA A 94 9.76 1.53 1.27
N GLY A 95 10.50 0.52 0.87
CA GLY A 95 11.90 0.63 0.48
C GLY A 95 11.97 0.60 -1.05
N PHE A 96 12.66 1.57 -1.65
CA PHE A 96 12.74 1.65 -3.10
C PHE A 96 14.07 2.17 -3.60
N THR A 97 14.39 1.76 -4.82
CA THR A 97 15.56 2.22 -5.57
C THR A 97 15.13 3.07 -6.76
N SER A 98 16.06 3.85 -7.31
CA SER A 98 15.76 4.79 -8.40
C SER A 98 15.28 4.08 -9.67
N LYS A 99 14.68 4.83 -10.61
CA LYS A 99 14.20 4.31 -11.90
C LYS A 99 15.29 3.57 -12.68
N GLU A 100 16.49 4.15 -12.71
CA GLU A 100 17.63 3.66 -13.46
C GLU A 100 18.13 2.34 -12.89
N LYS A 101 18.15 2.20 -11.56
CA LYS A 101 18.59 0.98 -10.88
C LYS A 101 17.52 -0.10 -10.87
N GLY A 102 16.26 0.29 -10.63
CA GLY A 102 15.14 -0.63 -10.47
C GLY A 102 14.71 -1.32 -11.76
N ALA A 103 15.01 -0.73 -12.93
CA ALA A 103 14.69 -1.33 -14.23
C ALA A 103 15.33 -2.72 -14.46
N ALA A 104 16.45 -3.00 -13.78
CA ALA A 104 17.19 -4.26 -13.93
C ALA A 104 16.93 -5.27 -12.79
N ILE A 105 16.09 -4.93 -11.81
CA ILE A 105 15.86 -5.77 -10.63
C ILE A 105 14.81 -6.84 -10.93
N ASN A 106 15.21 -8.10 -10.85
CA ASN A 106 14.26 -9.20 -10.71
C ASN A 106 13.65 -9.14 -9.29
N PRO A 107 12.32 -9.14 -9.12
CA PRO A 107 11.67 -9.15 -7.81
C PRO A 107 12.20 -10.21 -6.83
N GLU A 108 12.62 -11.37 -7.33
CA GLU A 108 13.24 -12.46 -6.54
C GLU A 108 14.63 -12.09 -5.98
N ASN A 109 15.36 -11.19 -6.65
CA ASN A 109 16.65 -10.65 -6.22
C ASN A 109 16.52 -9.39 -5.35
N GLY A 110 15.30 -8.93 -5.05
CA GLY A 110 15.01 -7.76 -4.20
C GLY A 110 15.33 -7.95 -2.70
N SER A 111 16.08 -8.99 -2.34
CA SER A 111 16.30 -9.47 -0.97
C SER A 111 16.81 -8.38 -0.01
N ASN A 112 17.66 -7.47 -0.48
CA ASN A 112 18.17 -6.37 0.35
C ASN A 112 17.12 -5.29 0.64
N LEU A 113 16.27 -4.94 -0.33
CA LEU A 113 15.17 -4.01 -0.10
C LEU A 113 14.14 -4.64 0.85
N TRP A 114 13.86 -5.94 0.68
CA TRP A 114 12.96 -6.65 1.58
C TRP A 114 13.46 -6.67 3.01
N ARG A 115 14.75 -6.99 3.21
CA ARG A 115 15.40 -6.95 4.51
C ARG A 115 15.38 -5.53 5.10
N LEU A 116 15.60 -4.50 4.29
CA LEU A 116 15.53 -3.11 4.73
C LEU A 116 14.14 -2.78 5.29
N VAL A 117 13.08 -3.10 4.53
CA VAL A 117 11.70 -2.79 4.94
C VAL A 117 11.28 -3.62 6.15
N GLN A 118 11.64 -4.91 6.20
CA GLN A 118 11.41 -5.77 7.36
C GLN A 118 12.11 -5.24 8.62
N ASN A 119 13.38 -4.83 8.52
CA ASN A 119 14.13 -4.26 9.64
C ASN A 119 13.59 -2.89 10.06
N SER A 120 13.02 -2.13 9.14
CA SER A 120 12.40 -0.84 9.46
C SER A 120 11.03 -1.03 10.12
N ALA A 121 10.35 -2.13 9.79
CA ALA A 121 9.08 -2.54 10.39
C ALA A 121 9.26 -3.52 11.56
N PHE A 122 10.48 -3.72 12.09
CA PHE A 122 10.89 -4.89 12.88
C PHE A 122 10.10 -5.12 14.18
N ASP A 123 9.45 -4.10 14.73
CA ASP A 123 8.56 -4.25 15.90
C ASP A 123 7.15 -4.78 15.51
N ASP A 124 6.75 -4.64 14.25
CA ASP A 124 5.44 -5.02 13.74
C ASP A 124 5.48 -6.18 12.73
N ALA A 125 6.62 -6.42 12.06
CA ALA A 125 6.79 -7.35 10.93
C ALA A 125 6.44 -8.82 11.25
N TRP A 126 6.47 -9.23 12.52
CA TRP A 126 6.11 -10.58 12.96
C TRP A 126 4.60 -10.80 13.09
N ASN A 127 3.77 -9.77 12.85
CA ASN A 127 2.34 -9.92 12.90
C ASN A 127 1.80 -10.62 11.64
N LYS A 128 1.04 -11.71 11.83
CA LYS A 128 0.39 -12.48 10.75
C LYS A 128 -0.58 -11.64 9.91
N ASP A 129 -0.95 -10.46 10.40
CA ASP A 129 -1.90 -9.55 9.76
C ASP A 129 -1.23 -8.56 8.79
N ASN A 130 0.10 -8.51 8.73
CA ASN A 130 0.79 -7.57 7.85
C ASN A 130 0.67 -7.97 6.38
N GLN A 131 0.50 -6.96 5.54
CA GLN A 131 0.49 -7.14 4.09
C GLN A 131 1.86 -6.77 3.53
N SER A 132 2.36 -7.54 2.58
CA SER A 132 3.62 -7.25 1.91
C SER A 132 3.45 -7.40 0.41
N GLY A 133 4.15 -6.58 -0.35
CA GLY A 133 4.15 -6.64 -1.80
C GLY A 133 5.24 -5.78 -2.41
N TYR A 134 5.22 -5.65 -3.73
CA TYR A 134 6.18 -4.82 -4.45
C TYR A 134 5.52 -4.13 -5.64
N PHE A 135 6.11 -3.00 -6.04
CA PHE A 135 5.77 -2.28 -7.26
C PHE A 135 7.01 -2.22 -8.16
N HIS A 136 6.85 -2.54 -9.44
CA HIS A 136 7.88 -2.42 -10.47
C HIS A 136 7.43 -1.38 -11.52
N PHE A 137 7.79 -0.11 -11.30
CA PHE A 137 7.35 1.00 -12.14
C PHE A 137 8.13 1.14 -13.46
N ALA A 138 9.28 0.47 -13.58
CA ALA A 138 10.11 0.51 -14.78
C ALA A 138 9.78 -0.58 -15.84
N GLN A 139 8.79 -1.44 -15.60
CA GLN A 139 8.33 -2.44 -16.57
C GLN A 139 7.09 -1.91 -17.32
N THR A 140 6.98 -2.25 -18.61
CA THR A 140 5.85 -1.85 -19.48
C THR A 140 4.51 -2.45 -19.07
N LYS A 141 4.51 -3.51 -18.25
CA LYS A 141 3.30 -4.09 -17.64
C LYS A 141 3.26 -3.72 -16.17
N ALA A 142 2.11 -3.21 -15.71
CA ALA A 142 1.87 -2.91 -14.31
C ALA A 142 2.09 -4.18 -13.47
N THR A 143 2.82 -4.03 -12.37
CA THR A 143 3.03 -5.09 -11.39
C THR A 143 1.71 -5.41 -10.70
N ASP A 144 1.38 -6.70 -10.62
CA ASP A 144 0.21 -7.15 -9.88
C ASP A 144 0.43 -6.90 -8.38
N LEU A 145 -0.49 -6.16 -7.76
CA LEU A 145 -0.35 -5.63 -6.39
C LEU A 145 -0.62 -6.67 -5.31
N THR A 146 -0.98 -7.89 -5.72
CA THR A 146 -1.39 -8.96 -4.81
C THR A 146 -0.58 -10.22 -5.10
N SER A 147 0.65 -10.30 -4.59
CA SER A 147 1.27 -11.62 -4.39
C SER A 147 1.03 -12.04 -2.94
N THR A 148 0.02 -12.88 -2.73
CA THR A 148 -0.12 -13.61 -1.49
C THR A 148 1.03 -14.60 -1.38
N SER A 149 1.84 -14.45 -0.33
CA SER A 149 2.92 -15.33 0.13
C SER A 149 4.29 -15.25 -0.56
N PHE A 150 5.31 -15.11 0.29
CA PHE A 150 6.73 -15.28 -0.01
C PHE A 150 7.14 -16.76 0.03
N PRO A 151 8.09 -17.21 -0.81
CA PRO A 151 8.89 -18.38 -0.49
C PRO A 151 9.87 -18.05 0.65
N TYR A 152 9.92 -18.92 1.65
CA TYR A 152 10.91 -18.88 2.73
C TYR A 152 12.33 -19.03 2.14
N PHE A 153 13.25 -18.15 2.52
CA PHE A 153 14.70 -18.31 2.29
C PHE A 153 15.43 -18.33 3.64
#